data_AF-A0A920N3N4-F1
#
_entry.id   AF-A0A920N3N4-F1
#
_cell.length_a   1.000
_cell.length_b   1.000
_cell.length_c   1.000
_cell.angle_alpha   90.00
_cell.angle_beta   90.00
_cell.angle_gamma   90.00
#
_symmetry.space_group_name_H-M   'P 1'
#
loop_
_entity.id
_entity.type
_entity.pdbx_description
1 polymer ?
#
loop_
_entity_poly.entity_id
_entity_poly.type
_entity_poly.pdbx_seq_one_letter_code
_entity_poly.pdbx_strand_id
1 'polypeptide(L)' 'MRPVSAFAKKAGGLMASYVIRNRLTVPAEMKSFDLEGYRFDGERSSDVEYVFTRSKA' A
#
# COMPACT_ATOMS: atom_id res chain seq x y z
N MET A 1 -13.66 14.35 -11.51
CA MET A 1 -12.42 13.52 -11.57
C MET A 1 -11.62 13.78 -10.30
N ARG A 2 -11.30 12.76 -9.49
CA ARG A 2 -10.44 12.96 -8.30
C ARG A 2 -8.97 12.95 -8.73
N PRO A 3 -8.13 13.88 -8.24
CA PRO A 3 -6.71 13.90 -8.61
C PRO A 3 -6.01 12.68 -8.02
N VAL A 4 -4.98 12.19 -8.72
CA VAL A 4 -4.14 11.04 -8.29
C VAL A 4 -3.55 11.29 -6.90
N SER A 5 -3.21 12.53 -6.58
CA SER A 5 -2.69 12.96 -5.27
C SER A 5 -3.65 12.70 -4.11
N ALA A 6 -4.97 12.80 -4.32
CA ALA A 6 -5.96 12.49 -3.27
C ALA A 6 -6.01 11.00 -2.96
N PHE A 7 -5.79 10.15 -3.96
CA PHE A 7 -5.70 8.70 -3.75
C PHE A 7 -4.40 8.30 -3.07
N ALA A 8 -3.27 8.91 -3.45
CA ALA A 8 -1.99 8.70 -2.77
C ALA A 8 -2.06 9.09 -1.28
N LYS A 9 -2.66 10.24 -0.96
CA LYS A 9 -2.91 10.65 0.43
C LYS A 9 -3.75 9.63 1.20
N LYS A 10 -4.81 9.11 0.59
CA LYS A 10 -5.67 8.08 1.21
C LYS A 10 -4.90 6.76 1.41
N ALA A 11 -4.12 6.32 0.41
CA ALA A 11 -3.30 5.12 0.49
C ALA A 11 -2.32 5.18 1.67
N GLY A 12 -1.61 6.30 1.84
CA GLY A 12 -0.69 6.49 2.96
C GLY A 12 -1.38 6.36 4.32
N GLY A 13 -2.58 6.95 4.48
CA GLY A 13 -3.36 6.80 5.71
C GLY A 13 -3.82 5.36 5.98
N LEU A 14 -4.26 4.64 4.95
CA LEU A 14 -4.64 3.23 5.05
C LEU A 14 -3.45 2.36 5.45
N MET A 15 -2.30 2.61 4.85
CA MET A 15 -1.06 1.87 5.08
C MET A 15 -0.54 2.09 6.51
N ALA A 16 -0.50 3.34 6.99
CA ALA A 16 -0.17 3.64 8.37
C ALA A 16 -1.14 2.96 9.37
N SER A 17 -2.45 3.01 9.06
CA SER A 17 -3.47 2.36 9.87
C SER A 17 -3.32 0.82 9.89
N TYR A 18 -2.94 0.21 8.77
CA TYR A 18 -2.69 -1.24 8.68
C TYR A 18 -1.45 -1.64 9.49
N VAL A 19 -0.36 -0.87 9.39
CA VAL A 19 0.88 -1.11 10.16
C VAL A 19 0.58 -1.09 11.66
N ILE A 20 -0.15 -0.08 12.15
CA ILE A 20 -0.47 0.06 13.57
C ILE A 20 -1.39 -1.06 14.04
N ARG A 21 -2.47 -1.36 13.29
CA ARG A 21 -3.46 -2.38 13.68
C ARG A 21 -2.87 -3.78 13.74
N ASN A 22 -2.01 -4.12 12.78
CA ASN A 22 -1.39 -5.44 12.71
C ASN A 22 -0.06 -5.51 13.49
N ARG A 23 0.39 -4.39 14.08
CA ARG A 23 1.66 -4.27 14.81
C ARG A 23 2.83 -4.81 14.00
N LEU A 24 2.89 -4.43 12.73
CA LEU A 24 3.95 -4.91 11.85
C LEU A 24 5.31 -4.44 12.39
N THR A 25 6.22 -5.38 12.49
CA THR A 25 7.58 -5.13 13.01
C THR A 25 8.64 -5.34 11.95
N VAL A 26 8.32 -6.09 10.89
CA VAL A 26 9.22 -6.31 9.77
C VAL A 26 8.65 -5.72 8.48
N PRO A 27 9.49 -5.05 7.65
CA PRO A 27 9.03 -4.47 6.38
C PRO A 27 8.36 -5.50 5.46
N ALA A 28 8.84 -6.75 5.47
CA ALA A 28 8.30 -7.81 4.63
C ALA A 28 6.80 -8.09 4.87
N GLU A 29 6.28 -7.85 6.08
CA GLU A 29 4.84 -8.01 6.38
C GLU A 29 3.98 -7.01 5.61
N MET A 30 4.54 -5.85 5.26
CA MET A 30 3.85 -4.80 4.53
C MET A 30 3.47 -5.21 3.10
N LYS A 31 4.13 -6.23 2.54
CA LYS A 31 3.78 -6.82 1.23
C LYS A 31 2.37 -7.45 1.23
N SER A 32 1.84 -7.79 2.41
CA SER A 32 0.49 -8.34 2.58
C SER A 32 -0.61 -7.26 2.63
N PHE A 33 -0.27 -5.99 2.47
CA PHE A 33 -1.24 -4.90 2.44
C PHE A 33 -2.15 -5.01 1.21
N ASP A 34 -3.45 -5.20 1.44
CA ASP A 34 -4.48 -5.44 0.41
C ASP A 34 -5.77 -4.60 0.58
N LEU A 35 -5.71 -3.52 1.38
CA LEU A 35 -6.89 -2.70 1.68
C LEU A 35 -7.39 -1.90 0.46
N GLU A 36 -8.71 -1.73 0.34
CA GLU A 36 -9.37 -0.96 -0.73
C GLU A 36 -8.91 -1.32 -2.17
N GLY A 37 -8.54 -2.58 -2.39
CA GLY A 37 -8.12 -3.09 -3.70
C GLY A 37 -6.71 -2.70 -4.10
N TYR A 38 -5.91 -2.10 -3.21
CA TYR A 38 -4.47 -2.03 -3.40
C TYR A 38 -3.88 -3.44 -3.34
N ARG A 39 -2.83 -3.69 -4.13
CA ARG A 39 -2.10 -4.95 -4.17
C ARG A 39 -0.62 -4.67 -4.37
N PHE A 40 0.22 -5.42 -3.67
CA PHE A 40 1.66 -5.40 -3.86
C PHE A 40 2.03 -5.89 -5.28
N ASP A 41 2.87 -5.13 -5.96
CA ASP A 41 3.40 -5.46 -7.28
C ASP A 41 4.87 -5.86 -7.13
N GLY A 42 5.13 -7.17 -7.13
CA GLY A 42 6.47 -7.72 -6.94
C GLY A 42 7.42 -7.45 -8.10
N GLU A 43 6.92 -7.23 -9.32
CA GLU A 43 7.76 -6.95 -10.48
C GLU A 43 8.31 -5.53 -10.46
N ARG A 44 7.52 -4.58 -9.95
CA ARG A 44 7.93 -3.17 -9.80
C ARG A 44 8.54 -2.84 -8.44
N SER A 45 8.41 -3.74 -7.46
CA SER A 45 8.98 -3.54 -6.13
C SER A 45 10.44 -3.97 -6.08
N SER A 46 11.20 -3.30 -5.22
CA SER A 46 12.58 -3.62 -4.88
C SER A 46 12.72 -3.86 -3.37
N ASP A 47 13.93 -4.14 -2.90
CA ASP A 47 14.21 -4.32 -1.47
C ASP A 47 14.06 -3.04 -0.65
N VAL A 48 14.14 -1.88 -1.30
CA VAL A 48 14.07 -0.55 -0.65
C VAL A 48 12.77 0.19 -0.95
N GLU A 49 12.04 -0.19 -1.99
CA GLU A 49 10.81 0.46 -2.41
C GLU A 49 9.73 -0.55 -2.77
N TYR A 50 8.59 -0.48 -2.09
CA TYR A 50 7.45 -1.35 -2.37
C TYR A 50 6.40 -0.58 -3.18
N VAL A 51 6.08 -1.10 -4.35
CA VAL A 51 5.09 -0.55 -5.26
C VAL A 51 3.76 -1.25 -5.03
N PHE A 52 2.74 -0.48 -4.70
CA PHE A 52 1.36 -0.95 -4.57
C PHE A 52 0.52 -0.38 -5.69
N THR A 53 -0.22 -1.24 -6.36
CA THR A 53 -1.07 -0.88 -7.49
C THR A 53 -2.52 -1.13 -7.14
N ARG A 54 -3.41 -0.34 -7.71
CA ARG A 54 -4.84 -0.51 -7.53
C ARG A 54 -5.48 -0.56 -8.90
N SER A 55 -5.88 -1.75 -9.31
CA SER A 55 -6.75 -1.93 -10.46
C SER A 55 -8.11 -1.33 -10.13
N LYS A 56 -8.42 -0.22 -10.78
CA LYS A 56 -9.74 0.40 -10.71
C LYS A 56 -10.70 -0.50 -11.49
N ALA A 57 -11.71 -1.05 -10.84
CA ALA A 57 -12.93 -1.42 -11.56
C ALA A 57 -13.64 -0.14 -12.02
#